data_AF-A0A6A0GZ83-F1
#
_entry.id   AF-A0A6A0GZ83-F1
#
_cell.length_a   1.000
_cell.length_b   1.000
_cell.length_c   1.000
_cell.angle_alpha   90.00
_cell.angle_beta   90.00
_cell.angle_gamma   90.00
#
_symmetry.space_group_name_H-M   'P 1'
#
loop_
_entity.id
_entity.type
_entity.pdbx_description
1 polymer ?
#
loop_
_entity_poly.entity_id
_entity_poly.type
_entity_poly.pdbx_seq_one_letter_code
_entity_poly.pdbx_strand_id
1 'polypeptide(L)'
;MSNTVGDVVVREDYQTAQLAALILELLSFCVEHHSFHIKNYLIHRELLRRVMVLVKSKHTFLVLCAVRFIRKIVGMKDEFYNRHIIANNIFAPLVDAYIRNDARYNLLDSAILELFEFIKSEDIKSLLSYSMEKFGDVFSRIEYVQTFSIMRARYIEHQDKIRDREKSTAAVESLGLVRSTGAASARYRRDLRDMDAEEEQWFSSDDCDE
;
A
#
# COMPACT_ATOMS: atom_id res chain seq x y z
N MET A 1 -3.70 -9.89 25.81
CA MET A 1 -2.54 -8.98 25.90
C MET A 1 -1.99 -8.81 24.49
N SER A 2 -2.05 -7.61 23.92
CA SER A 2 -1.51 -7.34 22.58
C SER A 2 0.00 -7.06 22.69
N ASN A 3 0.82 -7.62 21.81
CA ASN A 3 2.28 -7.40 21.82
C ASN A 3 2.71 -6.08 21.15
N THR A 4 1.76 -5.31 20.60
CA THR A 4 1.98 -4.08 19.82
C THR A 4 1.12 -2.91 20.31
N VAL A 5 1.00 -2.72 21.64
CA VAL A 5 0.20 -1.64 22.23
C VAL A 5 0.98 -0.33 22.21
N GLY A 6 0.34 0.76 21.76
CA GLY A 6 0.88 2.12 21.86
C GLY A 6 2.11 2.39 20.98
N ASP A 7 2.18 1.77 19.79
CA ASP A 7 3.28 1.90 18.83
C ASP A 7 4.67 1.42 19.34
N VAL A 8 4.67 0.60 20.39
CA VAL A 8 5.85 -0.02 21.00
C VAL A 8 5.72 -1.55 20.96
N VAL A 9 6.85 -2.24 20.77
CA VAL A 9 6.93 -3.69 20.90
C VAL A 9 7.02 -4.04 22.39
N VAL A 10 5.96 -4.64 22.94
CA VAL A 10 5.82 -4.80 24.41
C VAL A 10 6.61 -6.01 24.93
N ARG A 11 6.69 -7.10 24.16
CA ARG A 11 7.42 -8.32 24.52
C ARG A 11 8.39 -8.70 23.42
N GLU A 12 9.68 -8.69 23.75
CA GLU A 12 10.78 -8.93 22.81
C GLU A 12 11.73 -10.06 23.24
N ASP A 13 11.24 -11.03 24.01
CA ASP A 13 11.97 -12.29 24.17
C ASP A 13 12.01 -13.06 22.83
N TYR A 14 13.00 -13.93 22.69
CA TYR A 14 13.25 -14.63 21.42
C TYR A 14 12.07 -15.52 21.01
N GLN A 15 11.39 -16.17 21.96
CA GLN A 15 10.25 -17.06 21.68
C GLN A 15 9.06 -16.26 21.14
N THR A 16 8.74 -15.12 21.77
CA THR A 16 7.68 -14.23 21.28
C THR A 16 8.00 -13.68 19.89
N ALA A 17 9.25 -13.30 19.63
CA ALA A 17 9.66 -12.80 18.32
C ALA A 17 9.57 -13.90 17.23
N GLN A 18 9.96 -15.13 17.56
CA GLN A 18 9.85 -16.27 16.65
C GLN A 18 8.39 -16.62 16.36
N LEU A 19 7.53 -16.63 17.38
CA LEU A 19 6.10 -16.85 17.21
C LEU A 19 5.46 -15.76 16.32
N ALA A 20 5.81 -14.49 16.55
CA ALA A 20 5.33 -13.39 15.71
C ALA A 20 5.77 -13.55 14.25
N ALA A 21 7.01 -14.00 13.99
CA ALA A 21 7.49 -14.27 12.64
C ALA A 21 6.67 -15.39 11.95
N LEU A 22 6.40 -16.49 12.66
CA LEU A 22 5.55 -17.58 12.14
C LEU A 22 4.12 -17.12 11.84
N ILE A 23 3.56 -16.27 12.71
CA ILE A 23 2.24 -15.68 12.49
C ILE A 23 2.25 -14.80 11.23
N LEU A 24 3.29 -14.00 11.00
CA LEU A 24 3.41 -13.19 9.78
C LEU A 24 3.52 -14.05 8.50
N GLU A 25 4.20 -15.19 8.57
CA GLU A 25 4.27 -16.13 7.45
C GLU A 25 2.89 -16.76 7.16
N LEU A 26 2.18 -17.19 8.21
CA LEU A 26 0.81 -17.69 8.05
C LEU A 26 -0.13 -16.61 7.49
N LEU A 27 -0.03 -15.38 8.00
CA LEU A 27 -0.83 -14.26 7.49
C LEU A 27 -0.49 -13.95 6.03
N SER A 28 0.78 -14.05 5.63
CA SER A 28 1.19 -13.89 4.22
C SER A 28 0.48 -14.91 3.33
N PHE A 29 0.49 -16.18 3.74
CA PHE A 29 -0.23 -17.25 3.06
C PHE A 29 -1.74 -16.95 2.99
N CYS A 30 -2.34 -16.49 4.09
CA CYS A 30 -3.77 -16.15 4.07
C CYS A 30 -4.09 -14.99 3.12
N VAL A 31 -3.23 -13.99 3.02
CA VAL A 31 -3.41 -12.87 2.08
C VAL A 31 -3.39 -13.36 0.62
N GLU A 32 -2.52 -14.32 0.29
CA GLU A 32 -2.40 -14.87 -1.06
C GLU A 32 -3.57 -15.79 -1.45
N HIS A 33 -4.17 -16.49 -0.48
CA HIS A 33 -5.12 -17.58 -0.76
C HIS A 33 -6.57 -17.32 -0.32
N HIS A 34 -6.82 -16.36 0.59
CA HIS A 34 -8.15 -16.16 1.18
C HIS A 34 -8.70 -14.75 0.93
N SER A 35 -9.00 -14.47 -0.34
CA SER A 35 -9.54 -13.22 -0.92
C SER A 35 -10.23 -12.25 0.05
N PHE A 36 -11.55 -12.35 0.25
CA PHE A 36 -12.32 -11.35 0.98
C PHE A 36 -12.18 -11.45 2.51
N HIS A 37 -12.12 -12.67 3.04
CA HIS A 37 -12.08 -12.88 4.49
C HIS A 37 -10.84 -12.25 5.14
N ILE A 38 -9.67 -12.34 4.48
CA ILE A 38 -8.45 -11.73 5.01
C ILE A 38 -8.48 -10.21 4.88
N LYS A 39 -9.12 -9.65 3.84
CA LYS A 39 -9.32 -8.20 3.65
C LYS A 39 -10.07 -7.59 4.83
N ASN A 40 -11.21 -8.17 5.22
CA ASN A 40 -12.00 -7.67 6.35
C ASN A 40 -11.23 -7.79 7.67
N TYR A 41 -10.55 -8.93 7.89
CA TYR A 41 -9.75 -9.13 9.08
C TYR A 41 -8.62 -8.08 9.21
N LEU A 42 -7.94 -7.78 8.09
CA LEU A 42 -6.87 -6.79 8.04
C LEU A 42 -7.35 -5.39 8.46
N ILE A 43 -8.53 -4.97 8.00
CA ILE A 43 -9.08 -3.64 8.27
C ILE A 43 -9.63 -3.54 9.69
N HIS A 44 -10.55 -4.42 10.07
CA HIS A 44 -11.23 -4.32 11.36
C HIS A 44 -10.32 -4.53 12.57
N ARG A 45 -9.06 -4.92 12.35
CA ARG A 45 -8.07 -5.14 13.41
C ARG A 45 -6.83 -4.24 13.27
N GLU A 46 -6.86 -3.27 12.36
CA GLU A 46 -5.72 -2.40 12.02
C GLU A 46 -4.42 -3.21 11.86
N LEU A 47 -4.51 -4.38 11.22
CA LEU A 47 -3.45 -5.38 11.32
C LEU A 47 -2.16 -4.87 10.69
N LEU A 48 -2.23 -4.16 9.55
CA LEU A 48 -1.04 -3.59 8.91
C LEU A 48 -0.30 -2.65 9.86
N ARG A 49 -1.03 -1.73 10.51
CA ARG A 49 -0.46 -0.81 11.48
C ARG A 49 0.22 -1.55 12.63
N ARG A 50 -0.43 -2.60 13.15
CA ARG A 50 0.14 -3.44 14.21
C ARG A 50 1.40 -4.18 13.77
N VAL A 51 1.44 -4.68 12.54
CA VAL A 51 2.65 -5.31 11.97
C VAL A 51 3.76 -4.27 11.81
N MET A 52 3.43 -3.04 11.42
CA MET A 52 4.43 -1.98 11.28
C MET A 52 5.13 -1.60 12.59
N VAL A 53 4.49 -1.82 13.75
CA VAL A 53 5.15 -1.66 15.06
C VAL A 53 6.36 -2.59 15.19
N LEU A 54 6.31 -3.80 14.60
CA LEU A 54 7.37 -4.81 14.67
C LEU A 54 8.66 -4.38 13.95
N VAL A 55 8.58 -3.40 13.04
CA VAL A 55 9.76 -2.83 12.36
C VAL A 55 10.68 -2.10 13.34
N LYS A 56 10.19 -1.76 14.54
CA LYS A 56 10.99 -1.18 15.63
C LYS A 56 11.67 -2.23 16.50
N SER A 57 11.49 -3.54 16.23
CA SER A 57 12.04 -4.60 17.08
C SER A 57 13.57 -4.64 17.03
N LYS A 58 14.18 -5.07 18.15
CA LYS A 58 15.62 -5.37 18.21
C LYS A 58 16.02 -6.61 17.39
N HIS A 59 15.06 -7.47 17.05
CA HIS A 59 15.31 -8.71 16.32
C HIS A 59 15.23 -8.48 14.81
N THR A 60 16.37 -8.36 14.14
CA THR A 60 16.44 -8.05 12.71
C THR A 60 15.65 -9.02 11.84
N PHE A 61 15.61 -10.32 12.18
CA PHE A 61 14.84 -11.29 11.40
C PHE A 61 13.33 -10.99 11.42
N LEU A 62 12.79 -10.55 12.56
CA LEU A 62 11.38 -10.20 12.71
C LEU A 62 11.05 -8.92 11.93
N VAL A 63 11.94 -7.93 11.99
CA VAL A 63 11.84 -6.71 11.17
C VAL A 63 11.74 -7.08 9.69
N LEU A 64 12.64 -7.94 9.20
CA LEU A 64 12.62 -8.41 7.81
C LEU A 64 11.34 -9.20 7.48
N CYS A 65 10.80 -10.01 8.39
CA CYS A 65 9.51 -10.68 8.19
C CYS A 65 8.36 -9.67 8.04
N ALA A 66 8.35 -8.58 8.81
CA ALA A 66 7.35 -7.53 8.68
C ALA A 66 7.45 -6.82 7.30
N VAL A 67 8.67 -6.47 6.85
CA VAL A 67 8.87 -5.89 5.50
C VAL A 67 8.40 -6.85 4.41
N ARG A 68 8.76 -8.14 4.51
CA ARG A 68 8.31 -9.19 3.58
C ARG A 68 6.79 -9.34 3.54
N PHE A 69 6.12 -9.26 4.68
CA PHE A 69 4.66 -9.30 4.75
C PHE A 69 4.01 -8.12 4.00
N ILE A 70 4.48 -6.90 4.23
CA ILE A 70 4.00 -5.72 3.49
C ILE A 70 4.24 -5.88 1.99
N ARG A 71 5.41 -6.38 1.61
CA ARG A 71 5.76 -6.66 0.22
C ARG A 71 4.82 -7.68 -0.44
N LYS A 72 4.38 -8.70 0.30
CA LYS A 72 3.38 -9.68 -0.16
C LYS A 72 2.02 -9.03 -0.40
N ILE A 73 1.57 -8.17 0.51
CA ILE A 73 0.31 -7.42 0.34
C ILE A 73 0.35 -6.54 -0.90
N VAL A 74 1.43 -5.78 -1.10
CA VAL A 74 1.62 -4.98 -2.32
C VAL A 74 1.69 -5.88 -3.57
N GLY A 75 2.24 -7.08 -3.42
CA GLY A 75 2.30 -8.12 -4.45
C GLY A 75 0.95 -8.59 -4.96
N MET A 76 -0.12 -8.44 -4.17
CA MET A 76 -1.49 -8.74 -4.60
C MET A 76 -1.99 -7.78 -5.68
N LYS A 77 -1.37 -6.60 -5.82
CA LYS A 77 -1.74 -5.53 -6.76
C LYS A 77 -3.22 -5.16 -6.70
N ASP A 78 -3.80 -5.31 -5.51
CA ASP A 78 -5.21 -5.07 -5.25
C ASP A 78 -5.37 -3.63 -4.76
N GLU A 79 -6.23 -2.86 -5.43
CA GLU A 79 -6.43 -1.45 -5.11
C GLU A 79 -7.05 -1.25 -3.72
N PHE A 80 -7.78 -2.25 -3.21
CA PHE A 80 -8.28 -2.23 -1.84
C PHE A 80 -7.15 -2.17 -0.82
N TYR A 81 -6.13 -3.01 -0.97
CA TYR A 81 -4.95 -2.98 -0.11
C TYR A 81 -4.16 -1.69 -0.29
N ASN A 82 -4.03 -1.21 -1.52
CA ASN A 82 -3.34 0.05 -1.81
C ASN A 82 -4.00 1.22 -1.07
N ARG A 83 -5.34 1.33 -1.14
CA ARG A 83 -6.09 2.36 -0.41
C ARG A 83 -5.85 2.28 1.10
N HIS A 84 -5.85 1.08 1.67
CA HIS A 84 -5.61 0.90 3.10
C HIS A 84 -4.17 1.25 3.50
N ILE A 85 -3.17 0.92 2.68
CA ILE A 85 -1.76 1.31 2.86
C ILE A 85 -1.62 2.83 2.88
N ILE A 86 -2.27 3.50 1.91
CA ILE A 86 -2.22 4.96 1.76
C ILE A 86 -2.91 5.64 2.94
N ALA A 87 -4.15 5.24 3.26
CA ALA A 87 -4.96 5.85 4.30
C ALA A 87 -4.28 5.79 5.68
N ASN A 88 -3.57 4.70 5.97
CA ASN A 88 -2.92 4.48 7.26
C ASN A 88 -1.42 4.79 7.24
N ASN A 89 -0.91 5.37 6.15
CA ASN A 89 0.49 5.76 5.99
C ASN A 89 1.48 4.62 6.31
N ILE A 90 1.17 3.39 5.87
CA ILE A 90 1.84 2.15 6.31
C ILE A 90 3.34 2.11 5.96
N PHE A 91 3.77 2.85 4.94
CA PHE A 91 5.19 2.91 4.57
C PHE A 91 6.02 3.83 5.47
N ALA A 92 5.42 4.74 6.25
CA ALA A 92 6.20 5.68 7.07
C ALA A 92 7.15 4.96 8.04
N PRO A 93 6.74 3.93 8.81
CA PRO A 93 7.67 3.24 9.69
C PRO A 93 8.78 2.47 8.95
N LEU A 94 8.59 2.09 7.68
CA LEU A 94 9.65 1.52 6.84
C LEU A 94 10.68 2.57 6.46
N VAL A 95 10.23 3.73 5.98
CA VAL A 95 11.11 4.84 5.61
C VAL A 95 11.86 5.38 6.84
N ASP A 96 11.20 5.47 7.99
CA ASP A 96 11.84 5.83 9.26
C ASP A 96 12.89 4.81 9.69
N ALA A 97 12.64 3.51 9.46
CA ALA A 97 13.62 2.47 9.75
C ALA A 97 14.84 2.57 8.82
N TYR A 98 14.62 2.86 7.54
CA TYR A 98 15.68 3.10 6.57
C TYR A 98 16.56 4.29 6.99
N ILE A 99 15.96 5.42 7.35
CA ILE A 99 16.70 6.62 7.81
C ILE A 99 17.51 6.32 9.07
N ARG A 100 16.90 5.65 10.07
CA ARG A 100 17.59 5.30 11.33
C ARG A 100 18.75 4.32 11.15
N ASN A 101 18.74 3.54 10.07
CA ASN A 101 19.80 2.59 9.78
C ASN A 101 21.07 3.26 9.19
N ASP A 102 21.03 4.57 8.94
CA ASP A 102 22.18 5.46 8.66
C ASP A 102 23.15 4.92 7.60
N ALA A 103 22.60 4.59 6.42
CA ALA A 103 23.37 4.14 5.25
C ALA A 103 24.35 2.97 5.54
N ARG A 104 23.94 2.02 6.39
CA ARG A 104 24.71 0.79 6.62
C ARG A 104 24.66 -0.19 5.43
N TYR A 105 23.82 0.07 4.45
CA TYR A 105 23.64 -0.73 3.22
C TYR A 105 23.48 -2.22 3.54
N ASN A 106 22.60 -2.53 4.48
CA ASN A 106 22.39 -3.91 4.95
C ASN A 106 21.13 -4.53 4.34
N LEU A 107 20.84 -5.77 4.75
CA LEU A 107 19.71 -6.55 4.24
C LEU A 107 18.35 -5.84 4.43
N LEU A 108 18.18 -5.03 5.48
CA LEU A 108 16.95 -4.26 5.70
C LEU A 108 16.80 -3.18 4.61
N ASP A 109 17.87 -2.44 4.32
CA ASP A 109 17.88 -1.44 3.26
C ASP A 109 17.53 -2.09 1.92
N SER A 110 18.17 -3.22 1.60
CA SER A 110 17.87 -3.96 0.36
C SER A 110 16.41 -4.41 0.29
N ALA A 111 15.83 -4.88 1.40
CA ALA A 111 14.43 -5.31 1.43
C ALA A 111 13.45 -4.14 1.25
N ILE A 112 13.73 -2.98 1.84
CA ILE A 112 12.91 -1.78 1.68
C ILE A 112 13.03 -1.23 0.26
N LEU A 113 14.24 -1.22 -0.32
CA LEU A 113 14.44 -0.81 -1.70
C LEU A 113 13.73 -1.74 -2.68
N GLU A 114 13.77 -3.06 -2.45
CA GLU A 114 13.05 -4.03 -3.29
C GLU A 114 11.54 -3.76 -3.30
N LEU A 115 10.95 -3.36 -2.16
CA LEU A 115 9.54 -2.97 -2.09
C LEU A 115 9.20 -1.82 -3.06
N PHE A 116 10.00 -0.76 -3.04
CA PHE A 116 9.76 0.39 -3.93
C PHE A 116 10.14 0.09 -5.38
N GLU A 117 11.17 -0.73 -5.61
CA GLU A 117 11.52 -1.24 -6.93
C GLU A 117 10.36 -2.03 -7.54
N PHE A 118 9.70 -2.88 -6.75
CA PHE A 118 8.52 -3.62 -7.19
C PHE A 118 7.34 -2.72 -7.52
N ILE A 119 7.04 -1.72 -6.68
CA ILE A 119 5.99 -0.73 -6.98
C ILE A 119 6.25 -0.05 -8.31
N LYS A 120 7.51 0.30 -8.60
CA LYS A 120 7.92 0.87 -9.88
C LYS A 120 7.80 -0.14 -11.02
N SER A 121 8.31 -1.36 -10.86
CA SER A 121 8.36 -2.36 -11.94
C SER A 121 6.98 -2.82 -12.37
N GLU A 122 6.06 -2.96 -11.41
CA GLU A 122 4.68 -3.38 -11.65
C GLU A 122 3.71 -2.23 -11.94
N ASP A 123 4.24 -1.01 -12.04
CA ASP A 123 3.46 0.21 -12.33
C ASP A 123 2.24 0.41 -11.42
N ILE A 124 2.41 0.20 -10.11
CA ILE A 124 1.34 0.39 -9.12
C ILE A 124 1.18 1.89 -8.82
N LYS A 125 0.45 2.59 -9.70
CA LYS A 125 0.39 4.07 -9.77
C LYS A 125 -0.07 4.74 -8.48
N SER A 126 -1.06 4.17 -7.78
CA SER A 126 -1.59 4.72 -6.53
C SER A 126 -0.51 4.75 -5.45
N LEU A 127 0.19 3.63 -5.25
CA LEU A 127 1.31 3.54 -4.32
C LEU A 127 2.54 4.34 -4.75
N LEU A 128 2.85 4.39 -6.05
CA LEU A 128 3.94 5.22 -6.57
C LEU A 128 3.70 6.70 -6.26
N SER A 129 2.50 7.20 -6.56
CA SER A 129 2.14 8.61 -6.32
C SER A 129 2.19 8.95 -4.84
N TYR A 130 1.56 8.12 -4.01
CA TYR A 130 1.62 8.24 -2.55
C TYR A 130 3.06 8.24 -2.02
N SER A 131 3.92 7.34 -2.52
CA SER A 131 5.31 7.23 -2.08
C SER A 131 6.11 8.49 -2.41
N MET A 132 5.91 9.05 -3.61
CA MET A 132 6.58 10.28 -4.04
C MET A 132 6.06 11.51 -3.29
N GLU A 133 4.75 11.60 -3.04
CA GLU A 133 4.13 12.69 -2.29
C GLU A 133 4.57 12.74 -0.83
N LYS A 134 4.64 11.58 -0.17
CA LYS A 134 4.95 11.51 1.26
C LYS A 134 6.44 11.48 1.58
N PHE A 135 7.23 10.81 0.75
CA PHE A 135 8.62 10.50 1.07
C PHE A 135 9.61 10.95 0.00
N GLY A 136 9.16 11.72 -1.00
CA GLY A 136 10.00 12.17 -2.11
C GLY A 136 11.29 12.86 -1.65
N ASP A 137 11.24 13.69 -0.61
CA ASP A 137 12.39 14.42 -0.08
C ASP A 137 13.43 13.52 0.61
N VAL A 138 13.00 12.38 1.13
CA VAL A 138 13.90 11.35 1.66
C VAL A 138 14.53 10.62 0.47
N PHE A 139 13.71 10.21 -0.49
CA PHE A 139 14.15 9.45 -1.65
C PHE A 139 15.08 10.22 -2.59
N SER A 140 14.99 11.55 -2.65
CA SER A 140 15.92 12.37 -3.46
C SER A 140 17.35 12.32 -2.96
N ARG A 141 17.58 11.98 -1.68
CA ARG A 141 18.91 11.83 -1.08
C ARG A 141 19.54 10.48 -1.38
N ILE A 142 18.78 9.55 -1.96
CA ILE A 142 19.19 8.19 -2.26
C ILE A 142 19.65 8.14 -3.72
N GLU A 143 20.93 8.46 -3.96
CA GLU A 143 21.47 8.59 -5.32
C GLU A 143 22.08 7.30 -5.88
N TYR A 144 22.39 6.32 -5.02
CA TYR A 144 23.06 5.08 -5.43
C TYR A 144 22.14 4.09 -6.16
N VAL A 145 20.83 4.33 -6.19
CA VAL A 145 19.86 3.57 -6.98
C VAL A 145 19.06 4.49 -7.90
N GLN A 146 18.76 4.02 -9.10
CA GLN A 146 17.97 4.78 -10.06
C GLN A 146 16.46 4.72 -9.78
N THR A 147 16.01 3.79 -8.94
CA THR A 147 14.60 3.50 -8.63
C THR A 147 13.80 4.77 -8.35
N PHE A 148 14.27 5.58 -7.40
CA PHE A 148 13.53 6.75 -6.96
C PHE A 148 13.56 7.91 -7.95
N SER A 149 14.64 8.07 -8.72
CA SER A 149 14.71 9.03 -9.82
C SER A 149 13.66 8.71 -10.89
N ILE A 150 13.55 7.43 -11.28
CA ILE A 150 12.55 6.96 -12.24
C ILE A 150 11.13 7.10 -11.69
N MET A 151 10.89 6.72 -10.43
CA MET A 151 9.58 6.90 -9.80
C MET A 151 9.17 8.38 -9.77
N ARG A 152 10.10 9.28 -9.46
CA ARG A 152 9.84 10.73 -9.46
C ARG A 152 9.49 11.23 -10.85
N ALA A 153 10.21 10.81 -11.89
CA ALA A 153 9.91 11.18 -13.27
C ALA A 153 8.49 10.73 -13.67
N ARG A 154 8.13 9.47 -13.36
CA ARG A 154 6.77 8.95 -13.63
C ARG A 154 5.69 9.68 -12.84
N TYR A 155 5.96 10.05 -11.60
CA TYR A 155 5.03 10.83 -10.78
C TYR A 155 4.76 12.20 -11.40
N ILE A 156 5.80 12.93 -11.83
CA ILE A 156 5.65 14.24 -12.49
C ILE A 156 4.84 14.09 -13.78
N GLU A 157 5.16 13.10 -14.61
CA GLU A 157 4.42 12.82 -15.85
C GLU A 157 2.93 12.52 -15.57
N HIS A 158 2.64 11.78 -14.50
CA HIS A 158 1.27 11.47 -14.10
C HIS A 158 0.51 12.71 -13.62
N GLN A 159 1.15 13.56 -12.83
CA GLN A 159 0.58 14.83 -12.34
C GLN A 159 0.29 15.80 -13.49
N ASP A 160 1.20 15.94 -14.45
CA ASP A 160 0.99 16.81 -15.61
C ASP A 160 -0.20 16.34 -16.46
N LYS A 161 -0.34 15.02 -16.69
CA LYS A 161 -1.49 14.45 -17.40
C LYS A 161 -2.82 14.69 -16.69
N ILE A 162 -2.86 14.60 -15.37
CA ILE A 162 -4.07 14.90 -14.58
C ILE A 162 -4.43 16.38 -14.74
N ARG A 163 -3.46 17.28 -14.56
CA ARG A 163 -3.67 18.73 -14.68
C ARG A 163 -4.15 19.13 -16.07
N ASP A 164 -3.62 18.52 -17.13
CA ASP A 164 -4.05 18.82 -18.50
C ASP A 164 -5.45 18.29 -18.81
N ARG A 165 -5.82 17.14 -18.22
CA ARG A 165 -7.19 16.61 -18.29
C ARG A 165 -8.18 17.54 -17.58
N GLU A 166 -7.85 18.03 -16.39
CA GLU A 166 -8.69 18.96 -15.62
C GLU A 166 -8.88 20.30 -16.34
N LYS A 167 -7.83 20.84 -16.95
CA LYS A 167 -7.93 22.05 -17.79
C LYS A 167 -8.84 21.83 -19.00
N SER A 168 -8.74 20.66 -19.62
CA SER A 168 -9.56 20.30 -20.77
C SER A 168 -11.03 20.14 -20.40
N THR A 169 -11.34 19.49 -19.27
CA THR A 169 -12.72 19.37 -18.76
C THR A 169 -13.29 20.72 -18.38
N ALA A 170 -12.52 21.57 -17.69
CA ALA A 170 -12.96 22.92 -17.33
C ALA A 170 -13.21 23.81 -18.56
N ALA A 171 -12.39 23.67 -19.62
CA ALA A 171 -12.62 24.38 -20.88
C ALA A 171 -13.92 23.93 -21.57
N VAL A 172 -14.21 22.62 -21.59
CA VAL A 172 -15.45 22.06 -22.16
C VAL A 172 -16.70 22.51 -21.37
N GLU A 173 -16.61 22.56 -20.04
CA GLU A 173 -17.68 23.09 -19.18
C GLU A 173 -17.91 24.59 -19.41
N SER A 174 -16.84 25.37 -19.52
CA SER A 174 -16.90 26.82 -19.79
C SER A 174 -17.50 27.15 -21.17
N LEU A 175 -17.29 26.28 -22.16
CA LEU A 175 -17.87 26.39 -23.51
C LEU A 175 -19.31 25.85 -23.61
N GLY A 176 -19.92 25.38 -22.51
CA GLY A 176 -21.32 24.93 -22.47
C GLY A 176 -21.62 23.68 -23.31
N LEU A 177 -20.59 22.88 -23.65
CA LEU A 177 -20.70 21.73 -24.55
C LEU A 177 -21.16 20.42 -23.88
N VAL A 178 -21.43 20.43 -22.57
CA VAL A 178 -21.96 19.26 -21.84
C VAL A 178 -23.45 19.09 -22.16
N ARG A 179 -23.75 18.47 -23.32
CA ARG A 179 -25.05 17.86 -23.59
C ARG A 179 -25.12 16.51 -22.86
N SER A 180 -26.13 16.34 -22.01
CA SER A 180 -26.47 15.08 -21.37
C SER A 180 -26.69 13.96 -22.40
N THR A 181 -25.67 13.16 -22.69
CA THR A 181 -25.83 11.91 -23.43
C THR A 181 -25.81 10.74 -22.45
N GLY A 182 -26.95 10.57 -21.78
CA GLY A 182 -27.26 9.29 -21.14
C GLY A 182 -27.40 8.19 -22.20
N ALA A 183 -26.95 6.98 -21.84
CA ALA A 183 -27.46 5.70 -22.33
C ALA A 183 -26.91 5.06 -23.64
N ALA A 184 -25.70 5.37 -24.13
CA ALA A 184 -25.20 4.71 -25.36
C ALA A 184 -23.86 3.94 -25.28
N SER A 185 -23.21 3.80 -24.11
CA SER A 185 -21.90 3.11 -24.01
C SER A 185 -21.88 1.86 -23.11
N ALA A 186 -23.05 1.34 -22.71
CA ALA A 186 -23.14 0.22 -21.76
C ALA A 186 -23.11 -1.18 -22.40
N ARG A 187 -22.98 -1.33 -23.73
CA ARG A 187 -23.25 -2.62 -24.40
C ARG A 187 -22.03 -3.48 -24.76
N TYR A 188 -20.81 -3.07 -24.47
CA TYR A 188 -19.61 -3.85 -24.86
C TYR A 188 -18.54 -3.97 -23.77
N ARG A 189 -18.95 -4.15 -22.51
CA ARG A 189 -18.02 -4.50 -21.45
C ARG A 189 -18.64 -5.50 -20.46
N ARG A 190 -18.99 -6.67 -20.97
CA ARG A 190 -19.10 -7.88 -20.15
C ARG A 190 -17.68 -8.38 -19.87
N ASP A 191 -17.47 -8.89 -18.65
CA ASP A 191 -16.34 -9.75 -18.23
C ASP A 191 -15.22 -9.20 -17.30
N LEU A 192 -15.52 -8.21 -16.44
CA LEU A 192 -14.75 -7.99 -15.19
C LEU A 192 -15.57 -7.38 -14.03
N ARG A 193 -16.72 -6.76 -14.33
CA ARG A 193 -17.57 -6.06 -13.34
C ARG A 193 -18.61 -6.92 -12.61
N ASP A 194 -18.84 -8.16 -13.05
CA ASP A 194 -19.80 -9.03 -12.36
C ASP A 194 -19.26 -9.51 -11.00
N MET A 195 -17.93 -9.52 -10.75
CA MET A 195 -17.40 -9.73 -9.40
C MET A 195 -17.54 -8.50 -8.50
N ASP A 196 -17.35 -7.28 -9.01
CA ASP A 196 -17.49 -6.03 -8.24
C ASP A 196 -18.93 -5.82 -7.75
N ALA A 197 -19.94 -6.27 -8.51
CA ALA A 197 -21.36 -6.05 -8.19
C ALA A 197 -21.85 -6.88 -6.99
N GLU A 198 -21.29 -8.07 -6.76
CA GLU A 198 -21.53 -8.84 -5.52
C GLU A 198 -20.72 -8.28 -4.34
N GLU A 199 -19.51 -7.76 -4.60
CA GLU A 199 -18.68 -7.09 -3.57
C GLU A 199 -19.36 -5.82 -3.03
N GLU A 200 -19.94 -4.98 -3.89
CA GLU A 200 -20.63 -3.74 -3.48
C GLU A 200 -21.92 -3.99 -2.68
N GLN A 201 -22.66 -5.08 -2.96
CA GLN A 201 -23.92 -5.41 -2.27
C GLN A 201 -23.73 -5.77 -0.79
N TRP A 202 -22.57 -6.34 -0.43
CA TRP A 202 -22.24 -6.65 0.95
C TRP A 202 -21.76 -5.43 1.75
N PHE A 203 -21.04 -4.49 1.13
CA PHE A 203 -20.68 -3.22 1.78
C PHE A 203 -21.90 -2.33 2.05
N SER A 204 -22.98 -2.46 1.28
CA SER A 204 -24.22 -1.71 1.49
C SER A 204 -25.19 -2.33 2.50
N SER A 205 -24.94 -3.55 2.99
CA SER A 205 -25.91 -4.29 3.82
C SER A 205 -25.64 -4.24 5.33
N ASP A 206 -24.45 -3.81 5.77
CA ASP A 206 -24.05 -3.81 7.20
C ASP A 206 -24.32 -2.48 7.94
N ASP A 207 -25.05 -1.53 7.34
CA ASP A 207 -25.53 -0.32 8.03
C ASP A 207 -26.78 -0.55 8.92
N CYS A 208 -27.17 -1.81 9.15
CA CYS A 208 -28.25 -2.17 10.08
C CYS A 208 -27.81 -3.33 10.98
N ASP A 209 -27.20 -3.02 12.13
CA ASP A 209 -27.65 -3.54 13.43
C ASP A 209 -26.89 -2.82 14.57
N GLU A 210 -27.65 -2.43 15.60
CA GLU A 210 -27.32 -1.58 16.76
C GLU A 210 -26.07 -1.97 17.59
#